data_AF-A0A925MAX6-F1
#
_entry.id   AF-A0A925MAX6-F1
#
_cell.length_a   1.000
_cell.length_b   1.000
_cell.length_c   1.000
_cell.angle_alpha   90.00
_cell.angle_beta   90.00
_cell.angle_gamma   90.00
#
_symmetry.space_group_name_H-M   'P 1'
#
loop_
_entity.id
_entity.type
_entity.pdbx_description
1 polymer ?
#
loop_
_entity_poly.entity_id
_entity_poly.type
_entity_poly.pdbx_seq_one_letter_code
_entity_poly.pdbx_strand_id
1 'polypeptide(L)'
;MTHLLRIFAIATLAIAACVDSDAAFSHTATNATEDNAALIAATAADPSPPAQAASGPGGADYRFASSVTTFHAQANDDLSYWTIEPRDWRGGGATPTQAPLIVFLHGWGGNDPFWYSAWLTHLARKGNILIFPKFQNLASIDQFYTGNAIWSVRDALSVLATAPIRPASWFGMSLVAHSVGGNVAANLAHRWLAEGLPMPRSILLAMPFGNPFTLDALTQIPALTTLDCVVAQDDPIAGRAGCDLIWSRTPQLAQRNYVVLPSDTYGTPDLVASHFTPNASDALAQRGLWKLADALRDCTMGSHCSHALGNTPEQRSLGAWSDGTPVRPLAVTTAPPP
;
A
#
# COMPACT_ATOMS: atom_id res chain seq x y z
N MET A 1 29.11 -18.51 -30.98
CA MET A 1 27.76 -18.31 -30.41
C MET A 1 27.90 -17.35 -29.23
N THR A 2 28.35 -16.10 -29.37
CA THR A 2 27.84 -14.97 -30.18
C THR A 2 26.34 -14.76 -30.05
N HIS A 3 25.95 -14.05 -28.98
CA HIS A 3 25.06 -12.88 -28.99
C HIS A 3 24.53 -12.62 -27.57
N LEU A 4 25.26 -11.85 -26.77
CA LEU A 4 24.76 -11.20 -25.52
C LEU A 4 25.82 -10.23 -25.00
N LEU A 5 26.11 -9.17 -25.75
CA LEU A 5 27.01 -8.09 -25.31
C LEU A 5 26.85 -6.83 -26.18
N ARG A 6 25.68 -6.20 -26.10
CA ARG A 6 25.39 -4.79 -26.44
C ARG A 6 24.13 -4.48 -25.62
N ILE A 7 24.17 -3.73 -24.52
CA ILE A 7 24.15 -2.26 -24.49
C ILE A 7 24.57 -1.87 -23.06
N PHE A 8 25.80 -1.39 -22.88
CA PHE A 8 26.25 -0.61 -21.72
C PHE A 8 27.41 0.25 -22.21
N ALA A 9 27.10 1.47 -22.62
CA ALA A 9 28.03 2.59 -22.72
C ALA A 9 27.24 3.79 -23.29
N ILE A 10 27.08 4.84 -22.50
CA ILE A 10 27.29 6.27 -22.85
C ILE A 10 26.90 7.05 -21.60
N ALA A 11 27.90 7.45 -20.82
CA ALA A 11 27.80 8.53 -19.85
C ALA A 11 29.21 8.99 -19.53
N THR A 12 29.75 9.95 -20.29
CA THR A 12 30.92 10.72 -19.86
C THR A 12 30.97 12.09 -20.54
N LEU A 13 30.84 13.11 -19.68
CA LEU A 13 31.44 14.46 -19.67
C LEU A 13 31.34 15.39 -20.89
N ALA A 14 30.79 16.58 -20.64
CA ALA A 14 31.52 17.85 -20.89
C ALA A 14 30.94 18.99 -20.03
N ILE A 15 31.74 19.53 -19.10
CA ILE A 15 31.56 20.84 -18.46
C ILE A 15 32.92 21.55 -18.43
N ALA A 16 32.87 22.87 -18.69
CA ALA A 16 33.87 23.94 -18.49
C ALA A 16 35.03 24.04 -19.50
N ALA A 17 35.56 25.22 -19.87
CA ALA A 17 35.19 26.64 -19.82
C ALA A 17 36.37 27.44 -20.45
N CYS A 18 36.15 28.75 -20.69
CA CYS A 18 37.12 29.86 -20.85
C CYS A 18 37.53 30.30 -22.27
N VAL A 19 37.14 31.52 -22.73
CA VAL A 19 37.79 32.88 -22.58
C VAL A 19 38.63 33.16 -23.87
N ASP A 20 38.68 34.30 -24.58
CA ASP A 20 38.28 35.72 -24.45
C ASP A 20 38.27 36.35 -25.87
N SER A 21 37.64 37.52 -26.06
CA SER A 21 38.24 38.77 -26.62
C SER A 21 37.23 39.74 -27.26
N ASP A 22 37.19 40.94 -26.66
CA ASP A 22 37.16 42.30 -27.23
C ASP A 22 36.16 42.71 -28.32
N ALA A 23 35.31 43.70 -28.02
CA ALA A 23 35.60 45.12 -28.34
C ALA A 23 34.34 45.99 -28.19
N ALA A 24 34.53 47.17 -27.62
CA ALA A 24 33.53 48.19 -27.38
C ALA A 24 33.05 48.90 -28.66
N PHE A 25 31.75 49.23 -28.72
CA PHE A 25 31.26 50.35 -29.54
C PHE A 25 30.17 51.11 -28.79
N SER A 26 30.42 52.40 -28.57
CA SER A 26 29.51 53.35 -27.94
C SER A 26 28.61 53.98 -29.00
N HIS A 27 27.29 54.00 -28.78
CA HIS A 27 26.40 54.99 -29.38
C HIS A 27 25.29 55.36 -28.40
N THR A 28 25.24 56.64 -28.03
CA THR A 28 24.13 57.31 -27.37
C THR A 28 23.10 57.77 -28.41
N ALA A 29 21.81 57.48 -28.19
CA ALA A 29 20.66 58.32 -28.57
C ALA A 29 19.33 57.62 -28.21
N THR A 30 18.62 58.15 -27.20
CA THR A 30 17.27 58.76 -27.28
C THR A 30 16.05 57.81 -27.28
N ASN A 31 15.24 57.96 -26.22
CA ASN A 31 13.78 57.82 -26.10
C ASN A 31 13.05 56.90 -27.10
N ALA A 32 12.66 55.73 -26.60
CA ALA A 32 11.36 55.14 -26.90
C ALA A 32 10.70 54.79 -25.56
N THR A 33 9.84 55.68 -25.10
CA THR A 33 8.72 55.36 -24.22
C THR A 33 7.76 54.45 -24.99
N GLU A 34 7.12 53.54 -24.25
CA GLU A 34 6.02 52.63 -24.65
C GLU A 34 6.44 51.22 -25.11
N ASP A 35 5.72 50.24 -24.56
CA ASP A 35 5.72 48.80 -24.88
C ASP A 35 6.91 47.92 -24.49
N ASN A 36 7.21 47.83 -23.19
CA ASN A 36 7.76 46.60 -22.61
C ASN A 36 7.28 46.35 -21.16
N ALA A 37 6.02 46.70 -20.86
CA ALA A 37 5.31 46.00 -19.79
C ALA A 37 4.92 44.62 -20.33
N ALA A 38 5.93 43.76 -20.52
CA ALA A 38 5.72 42.37 -20.83
C ALA A 38 4.79 41.80 -19.76
N LEU A 39 3.59 41.40 -20.19
CA LEU A 39 2.78 40.44 -19.46
C LEU A 39 3.69 39.23 -19.21
N ILE A 40 4.28 39.17 -18.02
CA ILE A 40 4.63 37.88 -17.43
C ILE A 40 3.28 37.29 -17.07
N ALA A 41 2.63 36.65 -18.05
CA ALA A 41 1.61 35.67 -17.75
C ALA A 41 2.35 34.63 -16.91
N ALA A 42 2.12 34.67 -15.59
CA ALA A 42 2.56 33.59 -14.72
C ALA A 42 1.93 32.33 -15.32
N THR A 43 2.76 31.48 -15.94
CA THR A 43 2.34 30.14 -16.33
C THR A 43 1.84 29.50 -15.05
N ALA A 44 0.53 29.27 -14.95
CA ALA A 44 -0.04 28.60 -13.79
C ALA A 44 0.71 27.27 -13.65
N ALA A 45 1.32 27.05 -12.48
CA ALA A 45 1.96 25.77 -12.20
C ALA A 45 0.93 24.65 -12.36
N ASP A 46 1.34 23.51 -12.91
CA ASP A 46 0.46 22.36 -13.03
C ASP A 46 -0.16 22.02 -11.67
N PRO A 47 -1.44 21.62 -11.62
CA PRO A 47 -2.06 21.20 -10.38
C PRO A 47 -1.26 20.10 -9.70
N SER A 48 -1.03 20.23 -8.40
CA SER A 48 -0.34 19.22 -7.60
C SER A 48 -1.32 18.18 -7.05
N PRO A 49 -0.89 16.93 -6.82
CA PRO A 49 -1.74 15.91 -6.22
C PRO A 49 -2.26 16.32 -4.84
N PRO A 50 -3.43 15.80 -4.41
CA PRO A 50 -3.91 16.05 -3.06
C PRO A 50 -2.91 15.53 -2.02
N ALA A 51 -2.64 16.34 -0.99
CA ALA A 51 -1.91 15.88 0.20
C ALA A 51 -2.62 14.71 0.88
N GLN A 52 -1.96 14.02 1.83
CA GLN A 52 -2.63 13.06 2.71
C GLN A 52 -3.87 13.70 3.35
N ALA A 53 -4.97 12.95 3.49
CA ALA A 53 -6.14 13.46 4.21
C ALA A 53 -5.76 13.84 5.65
N ALA A 54 -6.34 14.92 6.18
CA ALA A 54 -6.04 15.35 7.55
C ALA A 54 -6.57 14.38 8.61
N SER A 55 -7.71 13.72 8.33
CA SER A 55 -8.36 12.79 9.24
C SER A 55 -9.10 11.67 8.51
N GLY A 56 -9.51 10.64 9.26
CA GLY A 56 -10.29 9.51 8.74
C GLY A 56 -9.40 8.39 8.17
N PRO A 57 -9.98 7.46 7.39
CA PRO A 57 -9.22 6.38 6.77
C PRO A 57 -8.14 6.90 5.82
N GLY A 58 -6.90 6.41 5.96
CA GLY A 58 -5.74 6.90 5.21
C GLY A 58 -5.26 8.28 5.64
N GLY A 59 -5.90 8.89 6.65
CA GLY A 59 -5.59 10.22 7.15
C GLY A 59 -4.40 10.30 8.11
N ALA A 60 -3.92 11.51 8.34
CA ALA A 60 -2.77 11.83 9.20
C ALA A 60 -3.13 12.11 10.67
N ASP A 61 -4.38 11.81 11.08
CA ASP A 61 -4.89 11.86 12.45
C ASP A 61 -4.37 10.67 13.28
N TYR A 62 -3.05 10.63 13.44
CA TYR A 62 -2.35 9.58 14.15
C TYR A 62 -2.59 9.64 15.66
N ARG A 63 -2.95 8.50 16.26
CA ARG A 63 -3.12 8.38 17.71
C ARG A 63 -1.81 8.07 18.44
N PHE A 64 -0.82 7.62 17.69
CA PHE A 64 0.53 7.30 18.16
C PHE A 64 1.56 8.12 17.38
N ALA A 65 2.54 8.69 18.07
CA ALA A 65 3.54 9.55 17.45
C ALA A 65 4.52 8.77 16.58
N SER A 66 4.81 7.53 16.97
CA SER A 66 5.87 6.71 16.40
C SER A 66 5.49 5.22 16.42
N SER A 67 6.38 4.39 15.91
CA SER A 67 6.31 2.94 15.97
C SER A 67 7.69 2.34 16.16
N VAL A 68 7.77 1.17 16.79
CA VAL A 68 9.01 0.39 16.90
C VAL A 68 8.89 -0.85 16.03
N THR A 69 9.91 -1.10 15.21
CA THR A 69 10.04 -2.31 14.42
C THR A 69 11.08 -3.21 15.08
N THR A 70 10.75 -4.47 15.33
CA THR A 70 11.65 -5.45 15.95
C THR A 70 11.75 -6.69 15.08
N PHE A 71 12.98 -7.09 14.76
CA PHE A 71 13.27 -8.30 14.01
C PHE A 71 13.42 -9.50 14.95
N HIS A 72 12.73 -10.59 14.63
CA HIS A 72 12.77 -11.86 15.35
C HIS A 72 13.37 -12.91 14.43
N ALA A 73 14.69 -13.13 14.58
CA ALA A 73 15.44 -14.07 13.78
C ALA A 73 15.14 -15.52 14.19
N GLN A 74 14.96 -16.39 13.21
CA GLN A 74 14.79 -17.83 13.40
C GLN A 74 15.93 -18.59 12.74
N ALA A 75 16.17 -19.84 13.19
CA ALA A 75 17.19 -20.69 12.59
C ALA A 75 16.92 -20.97 11.10
N ASN A 76 15.64 -21.16 10.75
CA ASN A 76 15.19 -21.09 9.37
C ASN A 76 14.79 -19.65 9.07
N ASP A 77 15.54 -18.97 8.22
CA ASP A 77 15.35 -17.56 7.90
C ASP A 77 13.98 -17.26 7.28
N ASP A 78 13.36 -18.22 6.58
CA ASP A 78 12.00 -18.08 6.05
C ASP A 78 10.93 -17.96 7.14
N LEU A 79 11.26 -18.40 8.36
CA LEU A 79 10.39 -18.32 9.53
C LEU A 79 10.61 -17.05 10.34
N SER A 80 11.65 -16.27 10.02
CA SER A 80 11.90 -14.97 10.65
C SER A 80 10.78 -13.98 10.32
N TYR A 81 10.59 -12.99 11.19
CA TYR A 81 9.54 -11.99 11.02
C TYR A 81 9.87 -10.70 11.75
N TRP A 82 9.07 -9.68 11.49
CA TRP A 82 9.09 -8.43 12.23
C TRP A 82 7.77 -8.22 12.95
N THR A 83 7.85 -7.65 14.15
CA THR A 83 6.72 -6.97 14.78
C THR A 83 6.89 -5.47 14.59
N ILE A 84 5.80 -4.77 14.27
CA ILE A 84 5.74 -3.31 14.27
C ILE A 84 4.67 -2.89 15.27
N GLU A 85 5.09 -2.20 16.33
CA GLU A 85 4.23 -1.85 17.46
C GLU A 85 4.06 -0.33 17.57
N PRO A 86 2.84 0.16 17.86
CA PRO A 86 2.59 1.58 18.07
C PRO A 86 3.25 2.08 19.35
N ARG A 87 3.84 3.27 19.31
CA ARG A 87 4.55 3.89 20.45
C ARG A 87 4.18 5.37 20.60
N ASP A 88 4.45 5.91 21.78
CA ASP A 88 4.22 7.32 22.12
C ASP A 88 2.76 7.74 21.91
N TRP A 89 1.87 7.21 22.77
CA TRP A 89 0.44 7.51 22.77
C TRP A 89 0.17 9.02 22.88
N ARG A 90 -0.65 9.55 21.96
CA ARG A 90 -1.09 10.95 21.92
C ARG A 90 -2.61 11.13 21.82
N GLY A 91 -3.38 10.04 21.85
CA GLY A 91 -4.85 10.08 21.74
C GLY A 91 -5.59 10.50 23.01
N GLY A 92 -4.88 10.97 24.05
CA GLY A 92 -5.46 11.40 25.33
C GLY A 92 -5.84 10.25 26.27
N GLY A 93 -5.95 10.52 27.57
CA GLY A 93 -6.25 9.50 28.58
C GLY A 93 -5.14 8.46 28.75
N ALA A 94 -5.49 7.30 29.30
CA ALA A 94 -4.56 6.19 29.50
C ALA A 94 -4.18 5.52 28.18
N THR A 95 -2.91 5.14 28.04
CA THR A 95 -2.41 4.37 26.89
C THR A 95 -3.19 3.06 26.74
N PRO A 96 -3.70 2.73 25.54
CA PRO A 96 -4.35 1.45 25.28
C PRO A 96 -3.41 0.28 25.58
N THR A 97 -3.93 -0.77 26.23
CA THR A 97 -3.18 -2.02 26.49
C THR A 97 -3.48 -3.10 25.45
N GLN A 98 -4.43 -2.81 24.53
CA GLN A 98 -4.77 -3.68 23.41
C GLN A 98 -4.94 -2.86 22.13
N ALA A 99 -4.63 -3.48 21.00
CA ALA A 99 -4.76 -2.89 19.67
C ALA A 99 -5.19 -3.93 18.63
N PRO A 100 -5.88 -3.52 17.54
CA PRO A 100 -6.12 -4.36 16.38
C PRO A 100 -4.83 -4.95 15.82
N LEU A 101 -4.93 -6.18 15.29
CA LEU A 101 -3.83 -6.88 14.65
C LEU A 101 -3.95 -6.82 13.13
N ILE A 102 -2.85 -6.48 12.46
CA ILE A 102 -2.68 -6.60 11.02
C ILE A 102 -1.55 -7.58 10.73
N VAL A 103 -1.80 -8.57 9.87
CA VAL A 103 -0.71 -9.33 9.25
C VAL A 103 -0.49 -8.73 7.87
N PHE A 104 0.74 -8.25 7.60
CA PHE A 104 1.12 -7.66 6.33
C PHE A 104 1.98 -8.65 5.53
N LEU A 105 1.48 -9.07 4.36
CA LEU A 105 2.08 -10.12 3.54
C LEU A 105 2.67 -9.50 2.26
N HIS A 106 3.99 -9.49 2.16
CA HIS A 106 4.70 -8.78 1.09
C HIS A 106 4.63 -9.49 -0.28
N GLY A 107 5.00 -8.74 -1.33
CA GLY A 107 5.25 -9.28 -2.67
C GLY A 107 6.58 -10.03 -2.78
N TRP A 108 6.83 -10.68 -3.92
CA TRP A 108 8.00 -11.56 -4.09
C TRP A 108 9.31 -10.80 -3.83
N GLY A 109 10.17 -11.38 -2.98
CA GLY A 109 11.46 -10.77 -2.61
C GLY A 109 11.36 -9.54 -1.70
N GLY A 110 10.15 -9.09 -1.34
CA GLY A 110 9.88 -8.01 -0.40
C GLY A 110 10.13 -8.37 1.06
N ASN A 111 11.17 -9.17 1.33
CA ASN A 111 11.45 -9.84 2.58
C ASN A 111 11.83 -8.92 3.75
N ASP A 112 11.94 -7.61 3.49
CA ASP A 112 12.30 -6.59 4.48
C ASP A 112 11.20 -5.53 4.52
N PRO A 113 10.69 -5.16 5.72
CA PRO A 113 9.63 -4.16 5.86
C PRO A 113 10.02 -2.77 5.34
N PHE A 114 11.31 -2.49 5.11
CA PHE A 114 11.81 -1.25 4.50
C PHE A 114 11.02 -0.86 3.24
N TRP A 115 10.71 -1.84 2.38
CA TRP A 115 10.01 -1.62 1.11
C TRP A 115 8.57 -1.12 1.28
N TYR A 116 7.97 -1.28 2.46
CA TYR A 116 6.61 -0.83 2.78
C TYR A 116 6.60 0.15 3.95
N SER A 117 7.77 0.69 4.32
CA SER A 117 7.99 1.41 5.59
C SER A 117 6.99 2.54 5.82
N ALA A 118 6.66 3.32 4.79
CA ALA A 118 5.68 4.40 4.89
C ALA A 118 4.28 3.87 5.26
N TRP A 119 3.82 2.81 4.60
CA TRP A 119 2.52 2.22 4.86
C TRP A 119 2.47 1.50 6.22
N LEU A 120 3.50 0.71 6.55
CA LEU A 120 3.60 0.04 7.85
C LEU A 120 3.63 1.05 9.01
N THR A 121 4.37 2.15 8.85
CA THR A 121 4.42 3.25 9.84
C THR A 121 3.07 3.94 9.97
N HIS A 122 2.37 4.19 8.86
CA HIS A 122 1.02 4.73 8.87
C HIS A 122 0.06 3.83 9.67
N LEU A 123 0.00 2.55 9.32
CA LEU A 123 -0.86 1.57 9.98
C LEU A 123 -0.53 1.47 11.48
N ALA A 124 0.75 1.40 11.85
CA ALA A 124 1.15 1.37 13.25
C ALA A 124 0.69 2.64 13.98
N ARG A 125 0.96 3.83 13.42
CA ARG A 125 0.61 5.12 14.03
C ARG A 125 -0.91 5.37 14.13
N LYS A 126 -1.71 4.71 13.29
CA LYS A 126 -3.18 4.65 13.41
C LYS A 126 -3.66 3.78 14.58
N GLY A 127 -2.75 3.03 15.21
CA GLY A 127 -2.99 2.27 16.43
C GLY A 127 -3.11 0.77 16.21
N ASN A 128 -2.44 0.21 15.20
CA ASN A 128 -2.43 -1.22 14.93
C ASN A 128 -1.10 -1.84 15.36
N ILE A 129 -1.15 -3.09 15.82
CA ILE A 129 0.04 -3.95 15.90
C ILE A 129 0.16 -4.69 14.57
N LEU A 130 1.36 -4.74 14.00
CA LEU A 130 1.62 -5.45 12.75
C LEU A 130 2.55 -6.63 12.96
N ILE A 131 2.27 -7.72 12.26
CA ILE A 131 3.20 -8.83 12.04
C ILE A 131 3.55 -8.82 10.54
N PHE A 132 4.84 -8.82 10.24
CA PHE A 132 5.37 -8.92 8.88
C PHE A 132 6.21 -10.21 8.79
N PRO A 133 5.61 -11.33 8.36
CA PRO A 133 6.34 -12.57 8.13
C PRO A 133 7.26 -12.44 6.92
N LYS A 134 8.47 -12.98 7.00
CA LYS A 134 9.38 -13.08 5.85
C LYS A 134 8.94 -14.13 4.84
N PHE A 135 8.50 -15.29 5.33
CA PHE A 135 7.95 -16.45 4.63
C PHE A 135 8.71 -17.04 3.41
N GLN A 136 9.71 -16.36 2.89
CA GLN A 136 10.54 -16.74 1.75
C GLN A 136 11.92 -16.10 1.79
N ASN A 137 12.85 -16.72 1.09
CA ASN A 137 14.08 -16.14 0.57
C ASN A 137 14.15 -16.39 -0.95
N LEU A 138 15.28 -16.09 -1.59
CA LEU A 138 15.42 -16.24 -3.04
C LEU A 138 15.44 -17.71 -3.53
N ALA A 139 15.72 -18.67 -2.65
CA ALA A 139 15.72 -20.10 -2.93
C ALA A 139 14.41 -20.79 -2.52
N SER A 140 13.51 -20.11 -1.82
CA SER A 140 12.27 -20.69 -1.33
C SER A 140 11.27 -20.89 -2.45
N ILE A 141 10.66 -22.07 -2.49
CA ILE A 141 9.57 -22.39 -3.41
C ILE A 141 8.22 -21.91 -2.85
N ASP A 142 7.36 -21.42 -3.74
CA ASP A 142 6.09 -20.78 -3.40
C ASP A 142 5.11 -21.66 -2.60
N GLN A 143 5.19 -22.99 -2.77
CA GLN A 143 4.41 -23.96 -2.00
C GLN A 143 4.62 -23.87 -0.48
N PHE A 144 5.78 -23.38 -0.02
CA PHE A 144 6.06 -23.25 1.42
C PHE A 144 5.67 -21.90 2.01
N TYR A 145 5.41 -20.88 1.19
CA TYR A 145 5.20 -19.51 1.68
C TYR A 145 4.06 -19.41 2.70
N THR A 146 2.94 -20.10 2.43
CA THR A 146 1.78 -20.10 3.34
C THR A 146 2.14 -20.75 4.68
N GLY A 147 2.80 -21.91 4.67
CA GLY A 147 3.18 -22.62 5.90
C GLY A 147 4.17 -21.82 6.75
N ASN A 148 5.16 -21.21 6.09
CA ASN A 148 6.15 -20.36 6.75
C ASN A 148 5.48 -19.13 7.40
N ALA A 149 4.60 -18.44 6.66
CA ALA A 149 3.87 -17.28 7.18
C ALA A 149 2.98 -17.64 8.37
N ILE A 150 2.25 -18.77 8.32
CA ILE A 150 1.43 -19.25 9.44
C ILE A 150 2.30 -19.49 10.68
N TRP A 151 3.44 -20.16 10.52
CA TRP A 151 4.37 -20.41 11.62
C TRP A 151 4.83 -19.10 12.26
N SER A 152 5.31 -18.14 11.44
CA SER A 152 5.79 -16.84 11.93
C SER A 152 4.71 -16.05 12.65
N VAL A 153 3.46 -16.08 12.15
CA VAL A 153 2.34 -15.40 12.81
C VAL A 153 2.04 -16.02 14.17
N ARG A 154 2.07 -17.36 14.29
CA ARG A 154 1.84 -18.04 15.57
C ARG A 154 2.94 -17.75 16.60
N ASP A 155 4.18 -17.72 16.16
CA ASP A 155 5.31 -17.37 17.03
C ASP A 155 5.23 -15.91 17.47
N ALA A 156 4.97 -14.99 16.52
CA ALA A 156 4.80 -13.57 16.81
C ALA A 156 3.66 -13.29 17.79
N LEU A 157 2.53 -13.99 17.67
CA LEU A 157 1.41 -13.88 18.63
C LEU A 157 1.84 -14.30 20.05
N SER A 158 2.72 -15.29 20.17
CA SER A 158 3.26 -15.73 21.47
C SER A 158 4.18 -14.68 22.08
N VAL A 159 5.04 -14.05 21.27
CA VAL A 159 5.90 -12.92 21.70
C VAL A 159 5.04 -11.74 22.16
N LEU A 160 4.07 -11.35 21.33
CA LEU A 160 3.18 -10.20 21.55
C LEU A 160 2.23 -10.38 22.75
N ALA A 161 2.02 -11.61 23.24
CA ALA A 161 1.20 -11.86 24.42
C ALA A 161 1.73 -11.16 25.69
N THR A 162 3.02 -10.84 25.72
CA THR A 162 3.70 -10.15 26.82
C THR A 162 4.04 -8.69 26.52
N ALA A 163 3.69 -8.18 25.33
CA ALA A 163 3.95 -6.80 24.95
C ALA A 163 3.12 -5.79 25.78
N PRO A 164 3.57 -4.53 25.92
CA PRO A 164 2.82 -3.49 26.62
C PRO A 164 1.44 -3.22 26.00
N ILE A 165 1.37 -3.28 24.67
CA ILE A 165 0.13 -3.22 23.88
C ILE A 165 0.00 -4.56 23.18
N ARG A 166 -1.10 -5.29 23.43
CA ARG A 166 -1.28 -6.67 22.96
C ARG A 166 -2.33 -6.76 21.86
N PRO A 167 -2.25 -7.75 20.96
CA PRO A 167 -3.33 -8.01 20.01
C PRO A 167 -4.67 -8.20 20.73
N ALA A 168 -5.67 -7.44 20.31
CA ALA A 168 -7.03 -7.55 20.80
C ALA A 168 -7.69 -8.82 20.26
N SER A 169 -7.81 -9.88 21.07
CA SER A 169 -8.37 -11.17 20.62
C SER A 169 -9.81 -11.06 20.10
N TRP A 170 -10.62 -10.16 20.67
CA TRP A 170 -11.99 -9.88 20.24
C TRP A 170 -12.07 -9.24 18.85
N PHE A 171 -10.99 -8.60 18.39
CA PHE A 171 -10.91 -7.97 17.08
C PHE A 171 -10.61 -8.99 15.97
N GLY A 172 -10.01 -10.15 16.29
CA GLY A 172 -9.48 -11.03 15.25
C GLY A 172 -8.25 -10.43 14.57
N MET A 173 -8.12 -10.60 13.25
CA MET A 173 -7.06 -10.00 12.46
C MET A 173 -7.58 -9.37 11.16
N SER A 174 -6.86 -8.35 10.71
CA SER A 174 -6.91 -7.85 9.33
C SER A 174 -5.72 -8.39 8.55
N LEU A 175 -5.93 -8.72 7.29
CA LEU A 175 -4.87 -9.13 6.37
C LEU A 175 -4.69 -8.04 5.32
N VAL A 176 -3.44 -7.59 5.15
CA VAL A 176 -3.06 -6.68 4.06
C VAL A 176 -1.98 -7.37 3.26
N ALA A 177 -2.13 -7.45 1.94
CA ALA A 177 -1.23 -8.24 1.13
C ALA A 177 -0.89 -7.57 -0.20
N HIS A 178 0.34 -7.80 -0.67
CA HIS A 178 0.81 -7.35 -1.98
C HIS A 178 1.25 -8.54 -2.84
N SER A 179 0.87 -8.55 -4.13
CA SER A 179 1.44 -9.49 -5.13
C SER A 179 1.32 -10.94 -4.68
N VAL A 180 2.40 -11.72 -4.64
CA VAL A 180 2.40 -13.14 -4.19
C VAL A 180 1.87 -13.30 -2.75
N GLY A 181 2.01 -12.28 -1.91
CA GLY A 181 1.43 -12.24 -0.58
C GLY A 181 -0.10 -12.36 -0.59
N GLY A 182 -0.75 -12.06 -1.73
CA GLY A 182 -2.19 -12.20 -1.89
C GLY A 182 -2.67 -13.65 -1.76
N ASN A 183 -1.97 -14.60 -2.38
CA ASN A 183 -2.23 -16.03 -2.19
C ASN A 183 -1.99 -16.44 -0.73
N VAL A 184 -0.88 -15.98 -0.15
CA VAL A 184 -0.52 -16.28 1.24
C VAL A 184 -1.59 -15.78 2.21
N ALA A 185 -2.08 -14.55 2.05
CA ALA A 185 -3.14 -13.98 2.87
C ALA A 185 -4.47 -14.72 2.71
N ALA A 186 -4.87 -15.04 1.47
CA ALA A 186 -6.08 -15.81 1.22
C ALA A 186 -6.03 -17.20 1.88
N ASN A 187 -4.88 -17.88 1.81
CA ASN A 187 -4.68 -19.17 2.47
C ASN A 187 -4.63 -19.04 4.00
N LEU A 188 -3.97 -18.01 4.56
CA LEU A 188 -4.03 -17.73 6.00
C LEU A 188 -5.47 -17.54 6.46
N ALA A 189 -6.26 -16.76 5.73
CA ALA A 189 -7.67 -16.55 6.01
C ALA A 189 -8.49 -17.84 5.90
N HIS A 190 -8.16 -18.74 4.97
CA HIS A 190 -8.81 -20.03 4.84
C HIS A 190 -8.48 -20.96 6.01
N ARG A 191 -7.21 -21.02 6.40
CA ARG A 191 -6.69 -21.97 7.39
C ARG A 191 -6.80 -21.47 8.84
N TRP A 192 -7.31 -20.26 9.07
CA TRP A 192 -7.28 -19.58 10.36
C TRP A 192 -7.72 -20.47 11.54
N LEU A 193 -8.86 -21.17 11.39
CA LEU A 193 -9.41 -22.01 12.46
C LEU A 193 -8.57 -23.26 12.71
N ALA A 194 -8.12 -23.91 11.63
CA ALA A 194 -7.29 -25.12 11.71
C ALA A 194 -5.91 -24.84 12.31
N GLU A 195 -5.41 -23.61 12.13
CA GLU A 195 -4.08 -23.18 12.57
C GLU A 195 -4.10 -22.37 13.89
N GLY A 196 -5.28 -22.17 14.48
CA GLY A 196 -5.43 -21.39 15.71
C GLY A 196 -5.06 -19.92 15.57
N LEU A 197 -5.21 -19.35 14.36
CA LEU A 197 -5.01 -17.92 14.10
C LEU A 197 -6.23 -17.10 14.54
N PRO A 198 -6.08 -15.81 14.82
CA PRO A 198 -7.22 -14.91 15.00
C PRO A 198 -8.16 -14.92 13.78
N MET A 199 -9.46 -14.79 14.02
CA MET A 199 -10.46 -14.79 12.95
C MET A 199 -10.19 -13.66 11.94
N PRO A 200 -10.09 -13.92 10.63
CA PRO A 200 -9.88 -12.88 9.62
C PRO A 200 -11.15 -12.05 9.46
N ARG A 201 -11.12 -10.78 9.88
CA ARG A 201 -12.28 -9.87 9.80
C ARG A 201 -12.30 -9.06 8.50
N SER A 202 -11.12 -8.66 8.02
CA SER A 202 -10.98 -7.94 6.76
C SER A 202 -9.72 -8.35 6.00
N ILE A 203 -9.79 -8.26 4.68
CA ILE A 203 -8.70 -8.58 3.76
C ILE A 203 -8.59 -7.47 2.71
N LEU A 204 -7.43 -6.83 2.61
CA LEU A 204 -7.06 -5.98 1.47
C LEU A 204 -5.99 -6.68 0.65
N LEU A 205 -6.29 -6.98 -0.61
CA LEU A 205 -5.36 -7.53 -1.57
C LEU A 205 -4.95 -6.44 -2.56
N ALA A 206 -3.69 -6.02 -2.51
CA ALA A 206 -3.12 -5.02 -3.39
C ALA A 206 -2.37 -5.72 -4.53
N MET A 207 -2.89 -5.65 -5.75
CA MET A 207 -2.32 -6.26 -6.95
C MET A 207 -1.93 -7.75 -6.75
N PRO A 208 -2.82 -8.61 -6.24
CA PRO A 208 -2.43 -9.97 -5.88
C PRO A 208 -2.00 -10.77 -7.13
N PHE A 209 -0.96 -11.57 -6.98
CA PHE A 209 -0.50 -12.50 -8.00
C PHE A 209 -1.24 -13.83 -7.86
N GLY A 210 -1.91 -14.28 -8.92
CA GLY A 210 -2.76 -15.47 -8.92
C GLY A 210 -2.05 -16.73 -9.37
N ASN A 211 -1.57 -17.55 -8.43
CA ASN A 211 -1.12 -18.91 -8.75
C ASN A 211 -2.16 -19.95 -8.27
N PRO A 212 -2.88 -20.65 -9.17
CA PRO A 212 -3.92 -21.60 -8.77
C PRO A 212 -3.38 -22.86 -8.08
N PHE A 213 -2.09 -23.16 -8.23
CA PHE A 213 -1.45 -24.35 -7.64
C PHE A 213 -1.03 -24.15 -6.19
N THR A 214 -0.85 -22.89 -5.75
CA THR A 214 -0.54 -22.56 -4.36
C THR A 214 -1.71 -21.96 -3.59
N LEU A 215 -2.81 -21.65 -4.27
CA LEU A 215 -4.02 -21.13 -3.64
C LEU A 215 -4.93 -22.27 -3.17
N ASP A 216 -5.45 -22.17 -1.95
CA ASP A 216 -6.40 -23.12 -1.37
C ASP A 216 -7.80 -22.99 -1.99
N ALA A 217 -8.74 -23.83 -1.55
CA ALA A 217 -10.14 -23.75 -1.95
C ALA A 217 -10.86 -22.48 -1.42
N LEU A 218 -10.31 -21.81 -0.40
CA LEU A 218 -10.83 -20.59 0.24
C LEU A 218 -12.24 -20.69 0.85
N THR A 219 -12.85 -21.87 0.91
CA THR A 219 -14.22 -22.08 1.41
C THR A 219 -14.39 -21.87 2.92
N GLN A 220 -13.32 -22.01 3.71
CA GLN A 220 -13.31 -21.84 5.16
C GLN A 220 -13.09 -20.38 5.63
N ILE A 221 -12.95 -19.43 4.69
CA ILE A 221 -12.94 -18.01 5.06
C ILE A 221 -14.34 -17.65 5.59
N PRO A 222 -14.47 -17.06 6.79
CA PRO A 222 -15.76 -16.69 7.36
C PRO A 222 -16.59 -15.79 6.43
N ALA A 223 -17.89 -16.06 6.29
CA ALA A 223 -18.78 -15.28 5.41
C ALA A 223 -18.89 -13.79 5.81
N LEU A 224 -18.57 -13.45 7.06
CA LEU A 224 -18.55 -12.08 7.57
C LEU A 224 -17.23 -11.34 7.30
N THR A 225 -16.23 -12.00 6.71
CA THR A 225 -14.97 -11.37 6.32
C THR A 225 -15.22 -10.41 5.16
N THR A 226 -14.73 -9.18 5.29
CA THR A 226 -14.77 -8.17 4.22
C THR A 226 -13.54 -8.29 3.32
N LEU A 227 -13.69 -8.05 2.02
CA LEU A 227 -12.60 -8.18 1.05
C LEU A 227 -12.60 -7.03 0.05
N ASP A 228 -11.49 -6.29 -0.05
CA ASP A 228 -11.18 -5.50 -1.25
C ASP A 228 -10.06 -6.17 -2.02
N CYS A 229 -10.34 -6.50 -3.28
CA CYS A 229 -9.32 -6.95 -4.23
C CYS A 229 -9.01 -5.82 -5.20
N VAL A 230 -7.83 -5.22 -5.05
CA VAL A 230 -7.38 -4.05 -5.80
C VAL A 230 -6.46 -4.48 -6.92
N VAL A 231 -6.79 -4.09 -8.14
CA VAL A 231 -5.89 -4.15 -9.31
C VAL A 231 -5.46 -2.74 -9.68
N ALA A 232 -4.22 -2.57 -10.13
CA ALA A 232 -3.72 -1.29 -10.58
C ALA A 232 -3.79 -1.20 -12.11
N GLN A 233 -4.22 -0.05 -12.64
CA GLN A 233 -4.48 0.14 -14.08
C GLN A 233 -3.27 -0.19 -14.94
N ASP A 234 -2.07 0.20 -14.49
CA ASP A 234 -0.82 0.08 -15.23
C ASP A 234 0.11 -0.96 -14.57
N ASP A 235 -0.46 -2.06 -14.06
CA ASP A 235 0.27 -3.23 -13.55
C ASP A 235 0.37 -4.36 -14.60
N PRO A 236 1.51 -4.50 -15.29
CA PRO A 236 1.75 -5.59 -16.23
C PRO A 236 2.26 -6.88 -15.55
N ILE A 237 2.55 -6.85 -14.25
CA ILE A 237 3.18 -7.96 -13.51
C ILE A 237 2.12 -8.95 -13.03
N ALA A 238 1.15 -8.47 -12.23
CA ALA A 238 0.04 -9.31 -11.77
C ALA A 238 -1.22 -9.11 -12.62
N GLY A 239 -1.43 -7.89 -13.13
CA GLY A 239 -2.65 -7.51 -13.83
C GLY A 239 -3.90 -7.85 -13.00
N ARG A 240 -4.89 -8.48 -13.64
CA ARG A 240 -6.13 -8.90 -12.98
C ARG A 240 -6.15 -10.34 -12.46
N ALA A 241 -5.17 -11.16 -12.85
CA ALA A 241 -5.27 -12.63 -12.72
C ALA A 241 -5.46 -13.12 -11.27
N GLY A 242 -4.75 -12.52 -10.30
CA GLY A 242 -4.92 -12.91 -8.90
C GLY A 242 -6.26 -12.50 -8.30
N CYS A 243 -6.76 -11.31 -8.65
CA CYS A 243 -8.08 -10.91 -8.19
C CYS A 243 -9.18 -11.77 -8.79
N ASP A 244 -9.12 -12.08 -10.09
CA ASP A 244 -10.09 -12.98 -10.74
C ASP A 244 -10.12 -14.36 -10.08
N LEU A 245 -8.93 -14.92 -9.83
CA LEU A 245 -8.79 -16.23 -9.21
C LEU A 245 -9.37 -16.25 -7.79
N ILE A 246 -8.97 -15.30 -6.93
CA ILE A 246 -9.43 -15.24 -5.55
C ILE A 246 -10.94 -14.93 -5.49
N TRP A 247 -11.43 -14.05 -6.37
CA TRP A 247 -12.84 -13.74 -6.49
C TRP A 247 -13.67 -14.99 -6.84
N SER A 248 -13.20 -15.81 -7.79
CA SER A 248 -13.90 -17.04 -8.18
C SER A 248 -14.03 -18.06 -7.03
N ARG A 249 -13.10 -18.06 -6.08
CA ARG A 249 -13.04 -19.00 -4.94
C ARG A 249 -13.63 -18.47 -3.64
N THR A 250 -14.14 -17.24 -3.63
CA THR A 250 -14.73 -16.60 -2.43
C THR A 250 -16.22 -16.22 -2.58
N PRO A 251 -17.08 -17.00 -3.27
CA PRO A 251 -18.48 -16.62 -3.50
C PRO A 251 -19.30 -16.46 -2.22
N GLN A 252 -18.85 -17.04 -1.10
CA GLN A 252 -19.48 -16.94 0.20
C GLN A 252 -19.28 -15.57 0.89
N LEU A 253 -18.34 -14.75 0.42
CA LEU A 253 -18.11 -13.42 1.00
C LEU A 253 -19.11 -12.43 0.43
N ALA A 254 -20.11 -12.04 1.23
CA ALA A 254 -21.14 -11.11 0.82
C ALA A 254 -20.64 -9.66 0.72
N GLN A 255 -19.61 -9.31 1.49
CA GLN A 255 -19.04 -7.96 1.56
C GLN A 255 -17.67 -7.95 0.89
N ARG A 256 -17.66 -8.00 -0.44
CA ARG A 256 -16.45 -7.95 -1.24
C ARG A 256 -16.54 -6.97 -2.39
N ASN A 257 -15.43 -6.30 -2.69
CA ASN A 257 -15.31 -5.39 -3.81
C ASN A 257 -14.13 -5.76 -4.69
N TYR A 258 -14.34 -5.64 -5.99
CA TYR A 258 -13.29 -5.63 -6.98
C TYR A 258 -13.01 -4.16 -7.31
N VAL A 259 -11.78 -3.72 -7.10
CA VAL A 259 -11.40 -2.31 -7.15
C VAL A 259 -10.32 -2.13 -8.21
N VAL A 260 -10.52 -1.21 -9.16
CA VAL A 260 -9.48 -0.76 -10.08
C VAL A 260 -8.96 0.59 -9.60
N LEU A 261 -7.66 0.63 -9.29
CA LEU A 261 -6.92 1.84 -8.96
C LEU A 261 -6.44 2.49 -10.26
N PRO A 262 -6.95 3.69 -10.63
CA PRO A 262 -6.59 4.35 -11.87
C PRO A 262 -5.28 5.14 -11.72
N SER A 263 -4.54 5.26 -12.81
CA SER A 263 -3.53 6.31 -12.95
C SER A 263 -4.19 7.64 -13.30
N ASP A 264 -3.59 8.76 -12.94
CA ASP A 264 -4.07 10.10 -13.27
C ASP A 264 -2.89 11.03 -13.56
N THR A 265 -2.81 11.49 -14.81
CA THR A 265 -1.74 12.35 -15.35
C THR A 265 -2.23 13.77 -15.59
N TYR A 266 -3.31 14.19 -14.90
CA TYR A 266 -3.89 15.53 -15.05
C TYR A 266 -2.96 16.64 -14.55
N GLY A 267 -2.25 16.39 -13.45
CA GLY A 267 -1.31 17.33 -12.84
C GLY A 267 0.06 16.70 -12.59
N THR A 268 0.93 17.41 -11.86
CA THR A 268 2.34 17.05 -11.69
C THR A 268 2.72 16.89 -10.20
N PRO A 269 3.38 15.79 -9.80
CA PRO A 269 3.72 14.62 -10.63
C PRO A 269 2.50 13.74 -10.93
N ASP A 270 2.62 12.91 -11.97
CA ASP A 270 1.66 11.88 -12.32
C ASP A 270 1.39 10.95 -11.12
N LEU A 271 0.12 10.56 -10.97
CA LEU A 271 -0.28 9.49 -10.06
C LEU A 271 -0.33 8.19 -10.86
N VAL A 272 0.68 7.34 -10.72
CA VAL A 272 0.78 6.09 -11.50
C VAL A 272 0.38 4.88 -10.66
N ALA A 273 -0.74 4.25 -11.03
CA ALA A 273 -1.21 2.99 -10.49
C ALA A 273 -0.43 1.83 -11.12
N SER A 274 0.69 1.46 -10.50
CA SER A 274 1.54 0.34 -10.94
C SER A 274 1.58 -0.77 -9.91
N HIS A 275 2.25 -1.88 -10.24
CA HIS A 275 2.52 -2.95 -9.28
C HIS A 275 3.22 -2.46 -8.00
N PHE A 276 3.98 -1.36 -8.09
CA PHE A 276 4.77 -0.82 -6.97
C PHE A 276 4.05 0.27 -6.17
N THR A 277 2.78 0.56 -6.44
CA THR A 277 2.01 1.51 -5.62
C THR A 277 1.99 1.17 -4.12
N PRO A 278 1.99 -0.12 -3.67
CA PRO A 278 2.17 -0.46 -2.25
C PRO A 278 3.49 0.00 -1.61
N ASN A 279 4.54 0.24 -2.42
CA ASN A 279 5.84 0.72 -1.98
C ASN A 279 5.92 2.26 -1.96
N ALA A 280 4.97 2.94 -2.59
CA ALA A 280 4.92 4.39 -2.67
C ALA A 280 4.32 5.01 -1.39
N SER A 281 4.59 6.30 -1.23
CA SER A 281 4.01 7.14 -0.17
C SER A 281 3.34 8.39 -0.73
N ASP A 282 2.92 8.35 -2.00
CA ASP A 282 2.26 9.47 -2.68
C ASP A 282 0.75 9.51 -2.38
N ALA A 283 0.06 10.46 -3.01
CA ALA A 283 -1.37 10.65 -2.85
C ALA A 283 -2.18 9.41 -3.26
N LEU A 284 -1.74 8.67 -4.27
CA LEU A 284 -2.45 7.50 -4.79
C LEU A 284 -2.36 6.33 -3.81
N ALA A 285 -1.18 6.07 -3.25
CA ALA A 285 -0.99 5.07 -2.21
C ALA A 285 -1.81 5.41 -0.95
N GLN A 286 -1.75 6.65 -0.49
CA GLN A 286 -2.42 7.12 0.72
C GLN A 286 -3.95 7.11 0.59
N ARG A 287 -4.47 7.68 -0.51
CA ARG A 287 -5.91 7.87 -0.71
C ARG A 287 -6.60 6.67 -1.34
N GLY A 288 -5.84 5.78 -1.96
CA GLY A 288 -6.27 4.47 -2.42
C GLY A 288 -6.02 3.40 -1.36
N LEU A 289 -4.82 2.82 -1.36
CA LEU A 289 -4.52 1.61 -0.59
C LEU A 289 -4.59 1.81 0.94
N TRP A 290 -4.02 2.89 1.47
CA TRP A 290 -4.02 3.12 2.93
C TRP A 290 -5.43 3.40 3.43
N LYS A 291 -6.18 4.24 2.69
CA LYS A 291 -7.60 4.50 2.93
C LYS A 291 -8.42 3.21 2.99
N LEU A 292 -8.30 2.33 1.99
CA LEU A 292 -9.07 1.09 1.93
C LEU A 292 -8.69 0.14 3.08
N ALA A 293 -7.40 -0.01 3.42
CA ALA A 293 -6.96 -0.83 4.54
C ALA A 293 -7.55 -0.35 5.88
N ASP A 294 -7.45 0.95 6.15
CA ASP A 294 -8.02 1.56 7.35
C ASP A 294 -9.54 1.40 7.38
N ALA A 295 -10.22 1.70 6.28
CA ALA A 295 -11.67 1.69 6.21
C ALA A 295 -12.23 0.26 6.37
N LEU A 296 -11.62 -0.74 5.74
CA LEU A 296 -12.03 -2.13 5.89
C LEU A 296 -11.91 -2.60 7.34
N ARG A 297 -10.79 -2.31 8.01
CA ARG A 297 -10.61 -2.60 9.44
C ARG A 297 -11.68 -1.90 10.27
N ASP A 298 -11.85 -0.58 10.08
CA ASP A 298 -12.78 0.23 10.86
C ASP A 298 -14.24 -0.19 10.67
N CYS A 299 -14.60 -0.64 9.48
CA CYS A 299 -15.95 -1.11 9.17
C CYS A 299 -16.31 -2.37 9.95
N THR A 300 -15.33 -3.23 10.25
CA THR A 300 -15.57 -4.42 11.10
C THR A 300 -15.92 -4.06 12.54
N MET A 301 -15.70 -2.79 12.94
CA MET A 301 -16.09 -2.19 14.23
C MET A 301 -17.28 -1.23 14.11
N GLY A 302 -17.91 -1.13 12.93
CA GLY A 302 -19.08 -0.28 12.70
C GLY A 302 -18.79 1.18 12.34
N SER A 303 -17.55 1.52 11.96
CA SER A 303 -17.18 2.88 11.54
C SER A 303 -16.59 2.91 10.14
N HIS A 304 -16.70 4.02 9.41
CA HIS A 304 -16.12 4.19 8.06
C HIS A 304 -16.52 3.12 7.02
N CYS A 305 -17.64 2.41 7.20
CA CYS A 305 -18.12 1.42 6.22
C CYS A 305 -18.39 2.03 4.83
N SER A 306 -18.85 3.28 4.77
CA SER A 306 -18.98 3.99 3.50
C SER A 306 -17.65 4.23 2.81
N HIS A 307 -16.51 4.18 3.48
CA HIS A 307 -15.20 4.32 2.84
C HIS A 307 -14.62 2.96 2.40
N ALA A 308 -15.22 1.87 2.87
CA ALA A 308 -14.70 0.52 2.74
C ALA A 308 -15.48 -0.35 1.75
N LEU A 309 -16.80 -0.18 1.66
CA LEU A 309 -17.68 -1.14 1.00
C LEU A 309 -18.80 -0.46 0.22
N GLY A 310 -19.31 -1.14 -0.80
CA GLY A 310 -20.59 -0.80 -1.43
C GLY A 310 -20.52 0.20 -2.57
N ASN A 311 -19.33 0.49 -3.13
CA ASN A 311 -19.16 1.36 -4.29
C ASN A 311 -19.71 2.78 -4.07
N THR A 312 -19.52 3.31 -2.87
CA THR A 312 -19.98 4.65 -2.48
C THR A 312 -19.09 5.75 -3.06
N PRO A 313 -19.55 7.02 -3.06
CA PRO A 313 -18.70 8.16 -3.39
C PRO A 313 -17.44 8.26 -2.50
N GLU A 314 -17.55 7.97 -1.20
CA GLU A 314 -16.43 8.05 -0.25
C GLU A 314 -15.38 6.95 -0.50
N GLN A 315 -15.82 5.74 -0.81
CA GLN A 315 -14.93 4.64 -1.20
C GLN A 315 -14.19 4.99 -2.50
N ARG A 316 -14.88 5.58 -3.48
CA ARG A 316 -14.31 5.87 -4.79
C ARG A 316 -13.39 7.09 -4.82
N SER A 317 -13.63 8.09 -3.97
CA SER A 317 -12.91 9.37 -4.01
C SER A 317 -11.43 9.23 -3.65
N LEU A 318 -10.56 9.79 -4.49
CA LEU A 318 -9.12 9.94 -4.21
C LEU A 318 -8.74 11.38 -3.89
N GLY A 319 -9.71 12.23 -3.55
CA GLY A 319 -9.51 13.67 -3.34
C GLY A 319 -9.53 14.47 -4.63
N ALA A 320 -8.91 15.65 -4.61
CA ALA A 320 -8.85 16.57 -5.72
C ALA A 320 -7.43 17.14 -5.86
N TRP A 321 -7.01 17.37 -7.09
CA TRP A 321 -5.84 18.16 -7.43
C TRP A 321 -5.93 19.56 -6.81
N SER A 322 -4.81 20.28 -6.71
CA SER A 322 -4.74 21.57 -5.99
C SER A 322 -5.62 22.68 -6.58
N ASP A 323 -6.10 22.53 -7.82
CA ASP A 323 -7.05 23.43 -8.49
C ASP A 323 -8.53 23.06 -8.25
N GLY A 324 -8.79 21.98 -7.49
CA GLY A 324 -10.13 21.47 -7.20
C GLY A 324 -10.64 20.42 -8.19
N THR A 325 -9.88 20.10 -9.25
CA THR A 325 -10.24 19.03 -10.19
C THR A 325 -10.20 17.68 -9.46
N PRO A 326 -11.26 16.86 -9.47
CA PRO A 326 -11.23 15.54 -8.83
C PRO A 326 -10.15 14.64 -9.43
N VAL A 327 -9.40 13.94 -8.57
CA VAL A 327 -8.55 12.84 -9.03
C VAL A 327 -9.44 11.74 -9.60
N ARG A 328 -9.01 11.08 -10.68
CA ARG A 328 -9.74 9.95 -11.28
C ARG A 328 -10.17 8.95 -10.19
N PRO A 329 -11.48 8.71 -9.99
CA PRO A 329 -11.95 7.92 -8.87
C PRO A 329 -11.67 6.43 -9.07
N LEU A 330 -11.59 5.68 -7.98
CA LEU A 330 -11.58 4.21 -8.04
C LEU A 330 -12.80 3.72 -8.83
N ALA A 331 -12.60 2.72 -9.68
CA ALA A 331 -13.71 1.96 -10.24
C ALA A 331 -13.95 0.76 -9.33
N VAL A 332 -15.14 0.70 -8.71
CA VAL A 332 -15.50 -0.34 -7.75
C VAL A 332 -16.69 -1.12 -8.27
N THR A 333 -16.63 -2.45 -8.20
CA THR A 333 -17.76 -3.34 -8.45
C THR A 333 -17.91 -4.33 -7.31
N THR A 334 -19.16 -4.59 -6.91
CA THR A 334 -19.53 -5.63 -5.95
C THR A 334 -19.87 -6.96 -6.65
N ALA A 335 -19.91 -6.95 -7.98
CA ALA A 335 -20.04 -8.11 -8.85
C ALA A 335 -18.69 -8.46 -9.49
N PRO A 336 -18.50 -9.71 -9.98
CA PRO A 336 -17.32 -10.03 -10.77
C PRO A 336 -17.16 -9.03 -11.94
N PRO A 337 -15.96 -8.49 -12.18
CA PRO A 337 -15.72 -7.73 -13.40
C PRO A 337 -15.91 -8.64 -14.62
N PRO A 338 -16.40 -8.08 -15.75
CA PRO A 338 -16.68 -8.85 -16.96
C PRO A 338 -15.46 -9.58 -17.56
#